data_AF-A0A2M9C721-F1
#
_entry.id   AF-A0A2M9C721-F1
#
_cell.length_a   1.000
_cell.length_b   1.000
_cell.length_c   1.000
_cell.angle_alpha   90.00
_cell.angle_beta   90.00
_cell.angle_gamma   90.00
#
_symmetry.space_group_name_H-M   'P 1'
#
loop_
_entity.id
_entity.type
_entity.pdbx_description
1 polymer ?
#
loop_
_entity_poly.entity_id
_entity_poly.type
_entity_poly.pdbx_seq_one_letter_code
_entity_poly.pdbx_strand_id
1 'polypeptide(L)'
;MLKIKILSLLIISLFSNFCFGQNEKEYREEFTLKIPVDSIQFYQQEVPKSKYFVKEGVLQIFPGENLYVETEISGNKITSMKVVKENLNPAKTIEIKFSQTVEGRKHEQMVLEVKNPFDKELNYDAMMFIVGHDNWMKTSIIPIKPKLMNFEMWNDVIITLVLNNWRIK
;
A
#
# COMPACT_ATOMS: atom_id res chain seq x y z
N MET A 1 17.87 -6.41 -48.08
CA MET A 1 17.43 -5.21 -47.33
C MET A 1 16.22 -5.44 -46.41
N LEU A 2 15.24 -6.30 -46.77
CA LEU A 2 14.03 -6.55 -45.97
C LEU A 2 14.30 -7.26 -44.62
N LYS A 3 15.26 -8.20 -44.56
CA LYS A 3 15.61 -8.96 -43.34
C LYS A 3 16.23 -8.11 -42.21
N ILE A 4 16.96 -7.05 -42.54
CA ILE A 4 17.59 -6.17 -41.54
C ILE A 4 16.55 -5.27 -40.86
N LYS A 5 15.55 -4.77 -41.61
CA LYS A 5 14.44 -3.99 -41.05
C LYS A 5 13.57 -4.78 -40.07
N ILE A 6 13.34 -6.07 -40.35
CA ILE A 6 12.58 -6.97 -39.46
C ILE A 6 13.37 -7.26 -38.18
N LEU A 7 14.69 -7.45 -38.27
CA LEU A 7 15.56 -7.66 -37.11
C LEU A 7 15.62 -6.42 -36.21
N SER A 8 15.69 -5.22 -36.79
CA SER A 8 15.64 -3.97 -36.03
C SER A 8 14.30 -3.74 -35.33
N LEU A 9 13.17 -4.13 -35.94
CA LEU A 9 11.84 -4.04 -35.31
C LEU A 9 11.70 -4.99 -34.10
N LEU A 10 12.27 -6.19 -34.20
CA LEU A 10 12.27 -7.20 -33.13
C LEU A 10 13.09 -6.79 -31.91
N ILE A 11 14.18 -6.03 -32.13
CA ILE A 11 15.01 -5.52 -31.04
C ILE A 11 14.30 -4.40 -30.28
N ILE A 12 13.57 -3.51 -30.97
CA ILE A 12 12.84 -2.40 -30.34
C ILE A 12 11.67 -2.89 -29.47
N SER A 13 10.96 -3.96 -29.86
CA SER A 13 9.86 -4.53 -29.07
C SER A 13 10.30 -5.27 -27.80
N LEU A 14 11.56 -5.73 -27.75
CA LEU A 14 12.12 -6.35 -26.55
C LEU A 14 12.48 -5.31 -25.47
N PHE A 15 12.93 -4.12 -25.85
CA PHE A 15 13.30 -3.06 -24.89
C PHE A 15 12.10 -2.44 -24.15
N SER A 16 10.90 -2.40 -24.76
CA SER A 16 9.73 -1.80 -24.11
C SER A 16 9.26 -2.58 -22.88
N ASN A 17 9.43 -3.91 -22.86
CA ASN A 17 9.01 -4.74 -21.73
C ASN A 17 9.96 -4.65 -20.52
N PHE A 18 11.25 -4.37 -20.74
CA PHE A 18 12.21 -4.22 -19.64
C PHE A 18 11.98 -2.97 -18.79
N CYS A 19 11.42 -1.91 -19.38
CA CYS A 19 11.18 -0.65 -18.68
C CYS A 19 10.08 -0.79 -17.61
N PHE A 20 9.04 -1.61 -17.85
CA PHE A 20 7.92 -1.79 -16.92
C PHE A 20 8.29 -2.55 -15.64
N GLY A 21 9.28 -3.45 -15.66
CA GLY A 21 9.71 -4.20 -14.48
C GLY A 21 10.54 -3.37 -13.48
N GLN A 22 11.14 -2.26 -13.90
CA GLN A 22 12.04 -1.48 -13.04
C GLN A 22 11.31 -0.68 -11.95
N ASN A 23 10.04 -0.36 -12.17
CA ASN A 23 9.22 0.40 -11.24
C ASN A 23 8.59 -0.46 -10.13
N GLU A 24 8.68 -1.78 -10.21
CA GLU A 24 8.13 -2.65 -9.17
C GLU A 24 8.94 -2.57 -7.87
N LYS A 25 8.23 -2.57 -6.74
CA LYS A 25 8.79 -2.55 -5.38
C LYS A 25 8.16 -3.68 -4.57
N GLU A 26 8.44 -4.92 -4.96
CA GLU A 26 7.85 -6.11 -4.33
C GLU A 26 8.18 -6.23 -2.83
N TYR A 27 9.41 -5.85 -2.45
CA TYR A 27 9.91 -5.97 -1.09
C TYR A 27 10.02 -4.62 -0.40
N ARG A 28 9.63 -4.61 0.87
CA ARG A 28 10.00 -3.63 1.86
C ARG A 28 11.40 -3.95 2.36
N GLU A 29 12.27 -2.94 2.41
CA GLU A 29 13.58 -3.07 3.05
C GLU A 29 13.43 -3.19 4.57
N GLU A 30 14.42 -3.77 5.23
CA GLU A 30 14.43 -3.85 6.68
C GLU A 30 14.52 -2.46 7.33
N PHE A 31 13.86 -2.29 8.47
CA PHE A 31 13.89 -1.06 9.23
C PHE A 31 13.51 -1.30 10.68
N THR A 32 13.92 -0.39 11.55
CA THR A 32 13.47 -0.33 12.93
C THR A 32 12.17 0.46 13.00
N LEU A 33 11.06 -0.21 13.27
CA LEU A 33 9.80 0.45 13.57
C LEU A 33 9.90 1.07 14.97
N LYS A 34 9.77 2.39 15.08
CA LYS A 34 9.76 3.11 16.34
C LYS A 34 8.54 4.02 16.43
N ILE A 35 7.63 3.71 17.35
CA ILE A 35 6.34 4.39 17.49
C ILE A 35 6.27 5.03 18.90
N PRO A 36 6.22 6.37 18.99
CA PRO A 36 5.86 7.05 20.23
C PRO A 36 4.55 6.52 20.81
N VAL A 37 4.55 6.15 22.10
CA VAL A 37 3.33 5.78 22.84
C VAL A 37 2.94 6.94 23.75
N ASP A 38 3.90 7.47 24.49
CA ASP A 38 3.78 8.70 25.28
C ASP A 38 5.08 9.52 25.21
N SER A 39 5.21 10.55 26.05
CA SER A 39 6.38 11.45 26.05
C SER A 39 7.71 10.77 26.44
N ILE A 40 7.65 9.56 27.02
CA ILE A 40 8.77 8.79 27.54
C ILE A 40 8.89 7.44 26.83
N GLN A 41 7.77 6.77 26.59
CA GLN A 41 7.71 5.40 26.09
C GLN A 41 7.58 5.34 24.56
N PHE A 42 8.35 4.42 23.97
CA PHE A 42 8.28 4.08 22.57
C PHE A 42 8.09 2.57 22.44
N TYR A 43 7.21 2.17 21.53
CA TYR A 43 7.25 0.82 20.99
C TYR A 43 8.38 0.74 19.96
N GLN A 44 9.18 -0.32 20.01
CA GLN A 44 10.25 -0.54 19.05
C GLN A 44 10.30 -2.02 18.64
N GLN A 45 10.40 -2.26 17.33
CA GLN A 45 10.57 -3.59 16.76
C GLN A 45 11.44 -3.52 15.51
N GLU A 46 12.33 -4.49 15.32
CA GLU A 46 12.97 -4.71 14.02
C GLU A 46 11.99 -5.36 13.05
N VAL A 47 11.74 -4.71 11.92
CA VAL A 47 10.94 -5.25 10.84
C VAL A 47 11.91 -5.74 9.76
N PRO A 48 12.04 -7.06 9.57
CA PRO A 48 12.94 -7.60 8.57
C PRO A 48 12.43 -7.30 7.15
N LYS A 49 13.35 -7.39 6.19
CA LYS A 49 13.03 -7.36 4.77
C LYS A 49 11.92 -8.36 4.46
N SER A 50 10.85 -7.89 3.83
CA SER A 50 9.61 -8.64 3.67
C SER A 50 8.84 -8.17 2.45
N LYS A 51 7.92 -8.98 1.92
CA LYS A 51 6.99 -8.51 0.88
C LYS A 51 5.95 -7.57 1.48
N TYR A 52 5.50 -6.60 0.70
CA TYR A 52 4.34 -5.78 1.05
C TYR A 52 3.05 -6.61 1.08
N PHE A 53 2.85 -7.43 0.05
CA PHE A 53 1.77 -8.40 -0.01
C PHE A 53 2.23 -9.70 0.64
N VAL A 54 1.76 -9.97 1.86
CA VAL A 54 2.12 -11.17 2.64
C VAL A 54 1.42 -12.42 2.10
N LYS A 55 0.29 -12.22 1.41
CA LYS A 55 -0.45 -13.20 0.61
C LYS A 55 -1.10 -12.45 -0.55
N GLU A 56 -1.63 -13.18 -1.54
CA GLU A 56 -2.35 -12.58 -2.66
C GLU A 56 -3.48 -11.65 -2.17
N GLY A 57 -3.44 -10.39 -2.57
CA GLY A 57 -4.43 -9.38 -2.18
C GLY A 57 -4.43 -8.99 -0.70
N VAL A 58 -3.46 -9.44 0.10
CA VAL A 58 -3.32 -9.12 1.53
C VAL A 58 -2.11 -8.22 1.71
N LEU A 59 -2.37 -6.91 1.76
CA LEU A 59 -1.35 -5.88 1.94
C LEU A 59 -1.11 -5.65 3.44
N GLN A 60 0.14 -5.74 3.88
CA GLN A 60 0.53 -5.27 5.21
C GLN A 60 1.22 -3.91 5.09
N ILE A 61 0.87 -2.95 5.95
CA ILE A 61 1.46 -1.62 5.99
C ILE A 61 1.83 -1.22 7.42
N PHE A 62 2.94 -0.51 7.57
CA PHE A 62 3.45 0.02 8.84
C PHE A 62 3.33 1.55 8.90
N PRO A 63 3.27 2.14 10.11
CA PRO A 63 3.32 3.59 10.26
C PRO A 63 4.57 4.20 9.63
N GLY A 64 4.40 5.33 8.94
CA GLY A 64 5.44 6.01 8.17
C GLY A 64 5.51 5.58 6.71
N GLU A 65 4.82 4.53 6.31
CA GLU A 65 4.82 4.07 4.92
C GLU A 65 3.87 4.87 4.02
N ASN A 66 4.33 5.14 2.81
CA ASN A 66 3.56 5.68 1.70
C ASN A 66 3.77 4.77 0.47
N LEU A 67 2.69 4.19 -0.02
CA LEU A 67 2.70 3.14 -1.03
C LEU A 67 1.86 3.54 -2.24
N TYR A 68 2.40 3.24 -3.41
CA TYR A 68 1.67 3.24 -4.68
C TYR A 68 1.33 1.81 -5.06
N VAL A 69 0.06 1.46 -5.07
CA VAL A 69 -0.42 0.12 -5.38
C VAL A 69 -1.08 0.13 -6.75
N GLU A 70 -0.32 -0.27 -7.77
CA GLU A 70 -0.83 -0.43 -9.12
C GLU A 70 -1.68 -1.69 -9.22
N THR A 71 -2.84 -1.56 -9.87
CA THR A 71 -3.83 -2.65 -9.99
C THR A 71 -4.11 -2.96 -11.45
N GLU A 72 -4.39 -4.22 -11.73
CA GLU A 72 -5.04 -4.63 -12.98
C GLU A 72 -6.50 -4.99 -12.69
N ILE A 73 -7.41 -4.54 -13.55
CA ILE A 73 -8.85 -4.72 -13.36
C ILE A 73 -9.45 -5.37 -14.60
N SER A 74 -10.28 -6.39 -14.37
CA SER A 74 -11.14 -6.98 -15.40
C SER A 74 -12.59 -6.84 -14.95
N GLY A 75 -13.35 -5.98 -15.63
CA GLY A 75 -14.70 -5.63 -15.22
C GLY A 75 -14.73 -4.93 -13.86
N ASN A 76 -15.33 -5.58 -12.85
CA ASN A 76 -15.41 -5.07 -11.48
C ASN A 76 -14.47 -5.81 -10.52
N LYS A 77 -13.54 -6.61 -11.05
CA LYS A 77 -12.63 -7.43 -10.25
C LYS A 77 -11.20 -6.96 -10.41
N ILE A 78 -10.53 -6.70 -9.29
CA ILE A 78 -9.07 -6.55 -9.25
C ILE A 78 -8.46 -7.93 -9.50
N THR A 79 -7.69 -8.09 -10.57
CA THR A 79 -7.07 -9.35 -10.98
C THR A 79 -5.62 -9.46 -10.52
N SER A 80 -4.95 -8.33 -10.30
CA SER A 80 -3.62 -8.30 -9.70
C SER A 80 -3.35 -6.97 -9.00
N MET A 81 -2.43 -6.98 -8.05
CA MET A 81 -1.96 -5.81 -7.34
C MET A 81 -0.44 -5.92 -7.15
N LYS A 82 0.27 -4.82 -7.34
CA LYS A 82 1.70 -4.73 -7.06
C LYS A 82 2.04 -3.36 -6.48
N VAL A 83 3.03 -3.32 -5.59
CA VAL A 83 3.57 -2.05 -5.11
C VAL A 83 4.59 -1.55 -6.12
N VAL A 84 4.54 -0.26 -6.44
CA VAL A 84 5.47 0.41 -7.36
C VAL A 84 6.21 1.56 -6.66
N LYS A 85 7.39 1.93 -7.18
CA LYS A 85 8.22 3.01 -6.64
C LYS A 85 7.61 4.37 -6.92
N GLU A 86 7.10 4.57 -8.14
CA GLU A 86 6.51 5.81 -8.61
C GLU A 86 5.12 5.57 -9.21
N ASN A 87 4.20 6.53 -9.02
CA ASN A 87 2.86 6.49 -9.61
C ASN A 87 2.88 6.94 -11.08
N LEU A 88 3.36 6.07 -11.98
CA LEU A 88 3.39 6.33 -13.42
C LEU A 88 2.02 6.15 -14.09
N ASN A 89 1.07 5.47 -13.43
CA ASN A 89 -0.27 5.19 -13.96
C ASN A 89 -1.39 5.61 -13.00
N PRO A 90 -1.63 6.92 -12.77
CA PRO A 90 -2.54 7.40 -11.72
C PRO A 90 -3.98 6.88 -11.81
N ALA A 91 -4.46 6.52 -13.01
CA ALA A 91 -5.82 6.00 -13.21
C ALA A 91 -6.05 4.58 -12.65
N LYS A 92 -4.97 3.83 -12.38
CA LYS A 92 -5.04 2.46 -11.85
C LYS A 92 -4.18 2.22 -10.60
N THR A 93 -3.70 3.29 -9.97
CA THR A 93 -2.84 3.24 -8.78
C THR A 93 -3.58 3.75 -7.56
N ILE A 94 -3.78 2.88 -6.58
CA ILE A 94 -4.28 3.25 -5.25
C ILE A 94 -3.10 3.85 -4.48
N GLU A 95 -3.27 5.05 -3.94
CA GLU A 95 -2.26 5.69 -3.08
C GLU A 95 -2.66 5.44 -1.61
N ILE A 96 -1.73 4.91 -0.82
CA ILE A 96 -1.98 4.51 0.57
C ILE A 96 -0.88 5.10 1.44
N LYS A 97 -1.26 5.86 2.46
CA LYS A 97 -0.32 6.38 3.46
C LYS A 97 -0.82 6.01 4.84
N PHE A 98 0.05 5.43 5.65
CA PHE A 98 -0.26 5.17 7.06
C PHE A 98 0.73 5.93 7.93
N SER A 99 0.23 6.82 8.78
CA SER A 99 1.04 7.72 9.58
C SER A 99 0.56 7.81 11.02
N GLN A 100 1.45 8.26 11.89
CA GLN A 100 1.13 8.66 13.25
C GLN A 100 1.28 10.17 13.38
N THR A 101 0.25 10.84 13.89
CA THR A 101 0.33 12.22 14.36
C THR A 101 0.81 12.23 15.80
N VAL A 102 1.76 13.13 16.09
CA VAL A 102 2.47 13.21 17.37
C VAL A 102 2.52 14.67 17.81
N GLU A 103 2.09 14.95 19.04
CA GLU A 103 2.17 16.27 19.68
C GLU A 103 3.08 16.18 20.90
N GLY A 104 4.10 17.05 20.99
CA GLY A 104 4.99 17.07 22.17
C GLY A 104 5.70 15.73 22.46
N ARG A 105 5.94 14.91 21.42
CA ARG A 105 6.46 13.52 21.46
C ARG A 105 5.47 12.46 21.97
N LYS A 106 4.21 12.83 22.21
CA LYS A 106 3.15 11.92 22.61
C LYS A 106 2.29 11.54 21.41
N HIS A 107 1.86 10.28 21.35
CA HIS A 107 0.87 9.86 20.38
C HIS A 107 -0.40 10.70 20.49
N GLU A 108 -0.88 11.18 19.35
CA GLU A 108 -2.17 11.83 19.23
C GLU A 108 -3.16 10.93 18.46
N GLN A 109 -2.77 10.51 17.26
CA GLN A 109 -3.68 9.78 16.37
C GLN A 109 -2.92 8.94 15.35
N MET A 110 -3.47 7.78 14.97
CA MET A 110 -3.06 7.02 13.79
C MET A 110 -3.98 7.39 12.64
N VAL A 111 -3.41 7.63 11.46
CA VAL A 111 -4.15 8.06 10.27
C VAL A 111 -3.80 7.16 9.10
N LEU A 112 -4.81 6.50 8.53
CA LEU A 112 -4.72 5.82 7.24
C LEU A 112 -5.40 6.68 6.18
N GLU A 113 -4.62 7.11 5.19
CA GLU A 113 -5.10 7.82 4.01
C GLU A 113 -5.12 6.85 2.84
N VAL A 114 -6.26 6.74 2.15
CA VAL A 114 -6.37 5.91 0.94
C VAL A 114 -7.09 6.66 -0.15
N LYS A 115 -6.42 6.81 -1.30
CA LYS A 115 -6.96 7.47 -2.49
C LYS A 115 -7.41 6.44 -3.52
N ASN A 116 -8.68 6.51 -3.87
CA ASN A 116 -9.31 5.68 -4.88
C ASN A 116 -9.10 6.28 -6.28
N PRO A 117 -8.37 5.61 -7.20
CA PRO A 117 -8.15 6.10 -8.55
C PRO A 117 -9.30 5.76 -9.51
N PHE A 118 -10.27 4.93 -9.09
CA PHE A 118 -11.28 4.36 -9.98
C PHE A 118 -12.53 5.25 -10.09
N ASP A 119 -13.29 5.02 -11.15
CA ASP A 119 -14.62 5.62 -11.38
C ASP A 119 -15.75 4.88 -10.62
N LYS A 120 -15.37 4.01 -9.69
CA LYS A 120 -16.23 3.14 -8.90
C LYS A 120 -15.80 3.14 -7.45
N GLU A 121 -16.67 2.67 -6.56
CA GLU A 121 -16.39 2.68 -5.13
C GLU A 121 -15.35 1.61 -4.79
N LEU A 122 -14.29 2.00 -4.10
CA LEU A 122 -13.27 1.09 -3.58
C LEU A 122 -13.63 0.66 -2.16
N ASN A 123 -13.70 -0.65 -1.96
CA ASN A 123 -13.97 -1.28 -0.67
C ASN A 123 -12.84 -2.25 -0.33
N TYR A 124 -12.48 -2.35 0.94
CA TYR A 124 -11.58 -3.38 1.49
C TYR A 124 -11.91 -3.59 2.96
N ASP A 125 -11.40 -4.69 3.53
CA ASP A 125 -11.48 -4.96 4.96
C ASP A 125 -10.11 -4.67 5.59
N ALA A 126 -10.10 -4.32 6.88
CA ALA A 126 -8.87 -4.03 7.60
C ALA A 126 -8.80 -4.73 8.96
N MET A 127 -7.58 -5.13 9.32
CA MET A 127 -7.23 -5.58 10.66
C MET A 127 -6.03 -4.80 11.18
N MET A 128 -5.99 -4.57 12.48
CA MET A 128 -4.93 -3.84 13.17
C MET A 128 -4.28 -4.71 14.23
N PHE A 129 -2.98 -4.52 14.40
CA PHE A 129 -2.22 -5.05 15.53
C PHE A 129 -1.76 -3.86 16.37
N ILE A 130 -2.13 -3.83 17.65
CA ILE A 130 -2.02 -2.64 18.52
C ILE A 130 -1.01 -2.90 19.63
N VAL A 131 -0.27 -1.87 20.02
CA VAL A 131 0.63 -1.93 21.20
C VAL A 131 -0.17 -2.36 22.44
N GLY A 132 0.34 -3.35 23.18
CA GLY A 132 -0.30 -3.86 24.40
C GLY A 132 -1.32 -4.98 24.17
N HIS A 133 -1.59 -5.35 22.92
CA HIS A 133 -2.47 -6.47 22.55
C HIS A 133 -1.66 -7.58 21.86
N ASP A 134 -2.08 -8.84 22.03
CA ASP A 134 -1.41 -10.02 21.48
C ASP A 134 -2.15 -10.63 20.27
N ASN A 135 -3.25 -10.02 19.84
CA ASN A 135 -4.13 -10.52 18.78
C ASN A 135 -4.45 -9.47 17.71
N TRP A 136 -4.75 -9.94 16.50
CA TRP A 136 -5.28 -9.09 15.43
C TRP A 136 -6.73 -8.70 15.71
N MET A 137 -7.03 -7.42 15.57
CA MET A 137 -8.38 -6.88 15.76
C MET A 137 -8.94 -6.36 14.45
N LYS A 138 -10.20 -6.69 14.14
CA LYS A 138 -10.88 -6.13 12.96
C LYS A 138 -11.24 -4.67 13.21
N THR A 139 -11.14 -3.85 12.18
CA THR A 139 -11.70 -2.50 12.17
C THR A 139 -12.63 -2.33 10.98
N SER A 140 -13.58 -1.41 11.11
CA SER A 140 -14.42 -0.97 10.00
C SER A 140 -13.66 0.05 9.16
N ILE A 141 -13.95 0.06 7.86
CA ILE A 141 -13.43 1.02 6.88
C ILE A 141 -14.61 1.58 6.11
N ILE A 142 -14.64 2.90 5.93
CA ILE A 142 -15.65 3.59 5.14
C ILE A 142 -15.33 3.38 3.65
N PRO A 143 -16.30 2.91 2.83
CA PRO A 143 -16.09 2.77 1.40
C PRO A 143 -15.65 4.08 0.74
N ILE A 144 -14.67 4.00 -0.16
CA ILE A 144 -14.04 5.17 -0.76
C ILE A 144 -14.71 5.47 -2.08
N LYS A 145 -15.37 6.62 -2.16
CA LYS A 145 -16.07 7.05 -3.37
C LYS A 145 -15.13 7.24 -4.57
N PRO A 146 -15.67 7.17 -5.80
CA PRO A 146 -14.88 7.34 -7.03
C PRO A 146 -14.00 8.59 -7.01
N LYS A 147 -12.72 8.45 -7.39
CA LYS A 147 -11.73 9.53 -7.48
C LYS A 147 -11.50 10.34 -6.19
N LEU A 148 -12.01 9.87 -5.05
CA LEU A 148 -11.86 10.53 -3.76
C LEU A 148 -10.83 9.83 -2.88
N MET A 149 -10.52 10.50 -1.78
CA MET A 149 -9.65 9.99 -0.72
C MET A 149 -10.46 9.88 0.58
N ASN A 150 -10.16 8.84 1.34
CA ASN A 150 -10.67 8.61 2.69
C ASN A 150 -9.55 8.86 3.71
N PHE A 151 -9.95 9.26 4.91
CA PHE A 151 -9.13 9.27 6.10
C PHE A 151 -9.81 8.42 7.17
N GLU A 152 -9.14 7.35 7.60
CA GLU A 152 -9.50 6.61 8.81
C GLU A 152 -8.57 7.03 9.94
N MET A 153 -9.14 7.20 11.14
CA MET A 153 -8.44 7.74 12.29
C MET A 153 -8.69 6.89 13.53
N TRP A 154 -7.62 6.57 14.27
CA TRP A 154 -7.69 5.81 15.52
C TRP A 154 -6.87 6.48 16.62
N ASN A 155 -7.35 6.40 17.86
CA ASN A 155 -6.64 6.88 19.05
C ASN A 155 -5.67 5.81 19.62
N ASP A 156 -5.77 4.58 19.13
CA ASP A 156 -4.91 3.48 19.55
C ASP A 156 -3.56 3.53 18.82
N VAL A 157 -2.48 3.15 19.51
CA VAL A 157 -1.14 3.05 18.91
C VAL A 157 -1.03 1.76 18.10
N ILE A 158 -1.26 1.85 16.79
CA ILE A 158 -1.26 0.70 15.89
C ILE A 158 0.17 0.41 15.39
N ILE A 159 0.63 -0.82 15.61
CA ILE A 159 1.92 -1.33 15.13
C ILE A 159 1.88 -1.54 13.61
N THR A 160 0.80 -2.14 13.10
CA THR A 160 0.64 -2.44 11.67
C THR A 160 -0.82 -2.66 11.30
N LEU A 161 -1.15 -2.39 10.04
CA LEU A 161 -2.44 -2.71 9.44
C LEU A 161 -2.28 -3.80 8.38
N VAL A 162 -3.30 -4.65 8.27
CA VAL A 162 -3.51 -5.56 7.14
C VAL A 162 -4.78 -5.14 6.41
N LEU A 163 -4.64 -4.84 5.12
CA LEU A 163 -5.73 -4.48 4.21
C LEU A 163 -5.95 -5.62 3.21
N ASN A 164 -7.17 -6.11 3.12
CA ASN A 164 -7.48 -7.26 2.28
C ASN A 164 -8.89 -7.22 1.70
N ASN A 165 -9.23 -8.26 0.93
CA ASN A 165 -10.56 -8.46 0.38
C ASN A 165 -11.04 -7.24 -0.45
N TRP A 166 -10.15 -6.74 -1.30
CA TRP A 166 -10.36 -5.56 -2.13
C TRP A 166 -11.47 -5.78 -3.17
N ARG A 167 -12.38 -4.83 -3.30
CA ARG A 167 -13.57 -4.91 -4.16
C ARG A 167 -13.84 -3.56 -4.82
N ILE A 168 -14.26 -3.59 -6.08
CA ILE A 168 -14.74 -2.43 -6.83
C ILE A 168 -16.24 -2.59 -7.04
N LYS A 169 -17.04 -1.63 -6.56
CA LYS A 169 -18.51 -1.65 -6.65
C LYS A 169 -19.02 -0.53 -7.56
#